data_AF-A0A1S8BGU0-F1
#
_entry.id   AF-A0A1S8BGU0-F1
#
_cell.length_a   1.000
_cell.length_b   1.000
_cell.length_c   1.000
_cell.angle_alpha   90.00
_cell.angle_beta   90.00
_cell.angle_gamma   90.00
#
_symmetry.space_group_name_H-M   'P 1'
#
loop_
_entity.id
_entity.type
_entity.pdbx_description
1 polymer ?
#
loop_
_entity_poly.entity_id
_entity_poly.type
_entity_poly.pdbx_seq_one_letter_code
_entity_poly.pdbx_strand_id
1 'polypeptide(L)'
;MYGGGQQLDPPRRAHVNTMTDTIIANLPEAGLRSVMRALLSFHPELTSGLELETEKYLLRTNDDGGYSSKPTAELQKRVRCMLGCGMAFESVGALGALVDRFRGRVERGEEGGLNGHREANGQKDEEEEEEEEEEEVTAESVEGDLIQATTAMEKELVTAEGSRTLSDYEKHFVQGLISSLQACRSAYDSSSNNNNNNKAFPFARGLAALKALDAEDEAHHAHAEDLGLIELTPFAACGDDAGRLETFRVGERAVPRLFGGLWQLSGPAWGTAPQARIVDHFTNYVNWGFTAYDMADHYGDAEIVFGKFRAACSHPEILFAATKYCVFNPVVITPTVVHANVSERCRRLQTDKLDLLQFHWQNYHDPQYVEALKLLEADPRVSNLGLCNFDTEHMEIVLREGVQIKTNQVQFSIIDSRPTVKMAAVCESYDVKLLTYGTLCGGFLADQWLDQPEPEPFHWEMTPSQRKYREAILTWGNWALFQTLLHTLAAIGNKHGVSISNVATRWVLDFPYVGAVIVGSRMGISEWADDNFAAYGWSLDEEDRDNIEKVLAQSNRDKMVEAMGDCGGEYR
;
A
#
# COMPACT_ATOMS: atom_id res chain seq x y z
N MET A 1 -38.98 -10.53 -4.18
CA MET A 1 -39.75 -11.78 -3.96
C MET A 1 -39.10 -12.89 -4.75
N TYR A 2 -38.41 -13.80 -4.04
CA TYR A 2 -37.98 -15.18 -4.34
C TYR A 2 -36.86 -15.40 -3.31
N GLY A 3 -36.87 -16.34 -2.36
CA GLY A 3 -37.75 -17.43 -1.98
C GLY A 3 -36.96 -18.16 -0.87
N GLY A 4 -37.62 -18.48 0.24
CA GLY A 4 -36.99 -18.89 1.49
C GLY A 4 -36.03 -20.09 1.39
N GLY A 5 -34.98 -20.05 2.20
CA GLY A 5 -34.05 -21.15 2.41
C GLY A 5 -34.77 -22.37 2.98
N GLN A 6 -35.16 -23.30 2.11
CA GLN A 6 -35.44 -24.67 2.49
C GLN A 6 -34.11 -25.41 2.62
N GLN A 7 -33.81 -25.89 3.83
CA GLN A 7 -32.79 -26.91 4.04
C GLN A 7 -33.18 -28.15 3.20
N LEU A 8 -32.43 -28.40 2.12
CA LEU A 8 -32.72 -29.48 1.17
C LEU A 8 -32.37 -30.87 1.73
N ASP A 9 -33.26 -31.82 1.47
CA ASP A 9 -33.16 -33.24 1.83
C ASP A 9 -31.90 -33.92 1.22
N PRO A 10 -31.22 -34.86 1.91
CA PRO A 10 -29.92 -35.41 1.50
C PRO A 10 -29.80 -35.92 0.05
N PRO A 11 -30.83 -36.56 -0.56
CA PRO A 11 -30.73 -37.03 -1.95
C PRO A 11 -30.69 -35.91 -3.00
N ARG A 12 -31.27 -34.74 -2.71
CA ARG A 12 -31.25 -33.59 -3.64
C ARG A 12 -29.89 -32.90 -3.67
N ARG A 13 -29.08 -32.99 -2.60
CA ARG A 13 -27.73 -32.40 -2.53
C ARG A 13 -26.77 -33.00 -3.57
N ALA A 14 -26.81 -34.31 -3.80
CA ALA A 14 -25.94 -34.97 -4.77
C ALA A 14 -26.17 -34.49 -6.22
N HIS A 15 -27.43 -34.25 -6.60
CA HIS A 15 -27.78 -33.76 -7.95
C HIS A 15 -27.46 -32.27 -8.13
N VAL A 16 -27.50 -31.47 -7.05
CA VAL A 16 -27.09 -30.06 -7.08
C VAL A 16 -25.57 -29.94 -7.16
N ASN A 17 -24.81 -30.80 -6.47
CA ASN A 17 -23.34 -30.82 -6.56
C ASN A 17 -22.86 -31.04 -8.00
N THR A 18 -23.51 -31.92 -8.77
CA THR A 18 -23.17 -32.12 -10.19
C THR A 18 -23.41 -30.89 -11.06
N MET A 19 -24.35 -30.00 -10.69
CA MET A 19 -24.57 -28.74 -11.41
C MET A 19 -23.48 -27.71 -11.07
N THR A 20 -23.05 -27.63 -9.81
CA THR A 20 -21.93 -26.77 -9.41
C THR A 20 -20.62 -27.22 -10.07
N ASP A 21 -20.35 -28.53 -10.11
CA ASP A 21 -19.17 -29.07 -10.80
C ASP A 21 -19.20 -28.75 -12.30
N THR A 22 -20.38 -28.74 -12.92
CA THR A 22 -20.53 -28.32 -14.33
C THR A 22 -20.14 -26.86 -14.52
N ILE A 23 -20.50 -25.97 -13.59
CA ILE A 23 -20.09 -24.56 -13.64
C ILE A 23 -18.57 -24.45 -13.51
N ILE A 24 -17.98 -25.09 -12.49
CA ILE A 24 -16.53 -25.04 -12.23
C ILE A 24 -15.73 -25.60 -13.43
N ALA A 25 -16.19 -26.70 -14.02
CA ALA A 25 -15.48 -27.37 -15.12
C ALA A 25 -15.57 -26.62 -16.47
N ASN A 26 -16.54 -25.73 -16.65
CA ASN A 26 -16.79 -25.07 -17.94
C ASN A 26 -16.60 -23.54 -17.89
N LEU A 27 -16.51 -22.92 -16.71
CA LEU A 27 -16.13 -21.50 -16.62
C LEU A 27 -14.66 -21.34 -17.04
N PRO A 28 -14.33 -20.36 -17.91
CA PRO A 28 -12.94 -20.01 -18.15
C PRO A 28 -12.32 -19.51 -16.84
N GLU A 29 -11.01 -19.69 -16.66
CA GLU A 29 -10.34 -19.39 -15.39
C GLU A 29 -10.57 -17.94 -14.91
N ALA A 30 -10.55 -16.97 -15.84
CA ALA A 30 -10.84 -15.57 -15.53
C ALA A 30 -12.27 -15.39 -14.99
N GLY A 31 -13.24 -16.10 -15.56
CA GLY A 31 -14.62 -16.14 -15.10
C GLY A 31 -14.74 -16.78 -13.70
N LEU A 32 -14.04 -17.89 -13.47
CA LEU A 32 -14.02 -18.54 -12.15
C LEU A 32 -13.40 -17.65 -11.07
N ARG A 33 -12.29 -16.95 -11.37
CA ARG A 33 -11.67 -15.96 -10.47
C ARG A 33 -12.63 -14.80 -10.16
N SER A 34 -13.34 -14.30 -11.17
CA SER A 34 -14.35 -13.25 -11.01
C SER A 34 -15.48 -13.67 -10.08
N VAL A 35 -16.08 -14.85 -10.33
CA VAL A 35 -17.15 -15.41 -9.49
C VAL A 35 -16.67 -15.65 -8.06
N MET A 36 -15.46 -16.21 -7.87
CA MET A 36 -14.90 -16.44 -6.54
C MET A 36 -14.71 -15.13 -5.77
N ARG A 37 -14.14 -14.10 -6.42
CA ARG A 37 -13.99 -12.78 -5.79
C ARG A 37 -15.33 -12.17 -5.41
N ALA A 38 -16.33 -12.26 -6.30
CA ALA A 38 -17.69 -11.80 -5.99
C ALA A 38 -18.27 -12.52 -4.77
N LEU A 39 -18.14 -13.85 -4.71
CA LEU A 39 -18.60 -14.65 -3.56
C LEU A 39 -17.94 -14.18 -2.26
N LEU A 40 -16.62 -14.01 -2.22
CA LEU A 40 -15.91 -13.56 -1.03
C LEU A 40 -16.26 -12.12 -0.63
N SER A 41 -16.55 -11.24 -1.60
CA SER A 41 -16.99 -9.87 -1.32
C SER A 41 -18.39 -9.82 -0.72
N PHE A 42 -19.34 -10.63 -1.22
CA PHE A 42 -20.71 -10.69 -0.69
C PHE A 42 -20.85 -11.55 0.56
N HIS A 43 -19.94 -12.52 0.74
CA HIS A 43 -19.93 -13.48 1.84
C HIS A 43 -18.52 -13.57 2.47
N PRO A 44 -18.08 -12.52 3.22
CA PRO A 44 -16.77 -12.50 3.85
C PRO A 44 -16.49 -13.70 4.77
N GLU A 45 -17.54 -14.30 5.34
CA GLU A 45 -17.46 -15.50 6.19
C GLU A 45 -16.87 -16.72 5.46
N LEU A 46 -16.91 -16.76 4.13
CA LEU A 46 -16.34 -17.85 3.33
C LEU A 46 -14.82 -17.78 3.19
N THR A 47 -14.21 -16.64 3.49
CA THR A 47 -12.76 -16.40 3.31
C THR A 47 -11.93 -17.42 4.07
N SER A 48 -12.24 -17.65 5.35
CA SER A 48 -11.52 -18.62 6.18
C SER A 48 -11.67 -20.07 5.68
N GLY A 49 -12.81 -20.40 5.07
CA GLY A 49 -13.02 -21.69 4.42
C GLY A 49 -12.15 -21.87 3.16
N LEU A 50 -12.05 -20.83 2.33
CA LEU A 50 -11.18 -20.84 1.15
C LEU A 50 -9.70 -20.97 1.54
N GLU A 51 -9.26 -20.19 2.53
CA GLU A 51 -7.88 -20.23 3.04
C GLU A 51 -7.53 -21.63 3.56
N LEU A 52 -8.39 -22.22 4.39
CA LEU A 52 -8.18 -23.56 4.95
C LEU A 52 -8.13 -24.66 3.87
N GLU A 53 -9.02 -24.63 2.88
CA GLU A 53 -9.00 -25.63 1.80
C GLU A 53 -7.80 -25.42 0.86
N THR A 54 -7.34 -24.18 0.70
CA THR A 54 -6.11 -23.84 -0.04
C THR A 54 -4.88 -24.39 0.68
N GLU A 55 -4.78 -24.19 2.00
CA GLU A 55 -3.72 -24.76 2.84
C GLU A 55 -3.65 -26.30 2.68
N LYS A 56 -4.79 -26.99 2.81
CA LYS A 56 -4.89 -28.45 2.61
C LYS A 56 -4.51 -28.89 1.21
N TYR A 57 -4.87 -28.10 0.19
CA TYR A 57 -4.46 -28.37 -1.18
C TYR A 57 -2.94 -28.26 -1.34
N LEU A 58 -2.34 -27.19 -0.81
CA LEU A 58 -0.89 -26.97 -0.84
C LEU A 58 -0.15 -28.10 -0.13
N LEU A 59 -0.54 -28.45 1.10
CA LEU A 59 0.07 -29.55 1.85
C LEU A 59 0.00 -30.90 1.09
N ARG A 60 -1.12 -31.21 0.43
CA ARG A 60 -1.29 -32.45 -0.36
C ARG A 60 -0.52 -32.47 -1.68
N THR A 61 -0.25 -31.31 -2.26
CA THR A 61 0.42 -31.17 -3.56
C THR A 61 1.90 -30.85 -3.44
N ASN A 62 2.44 -30.88 -2.21
CA ASN A 62 3.88 -30.88 -1.99
C ASN A 62 4.40 -32.26 -2.39
N ASP A 63 5.10 -32.35 -3.52
CA ASP A 63 5.64 -33.60 -4.04
C ASP A 63 6.91 -34.03 -3.29
N ASP A 64 7.20 -35.34 -3.29
CA ASP A 64 8.39 -35.92 -2.67
C ASP A 64 9.71 -35.40 -3.27
N GLY A 65 9.65 -34.76 -4.45
CA GLY A 65 10.79 -34.12 -5.13
C GLY A 65 11.22 -32.77 -4.54
N GLY A 66 10.44 -32.19 -3.62
CA GLY A 66 10.73 -30.90 -2.98
C GLY A 66 10.62 -29.69 -3.91
N TYR A 67 10.95 -28.49 -3.41
CA TYR A 67 10.83 -27.24 -4.19
C TYR A 67 11.77 -27.15 -5.40
N SER A 68 12.81 -27.99 -5.48
CA SER A 68 13.78 -27.99 -6.57
C SER A 68 13.26 -28.62 -7.87
N SER A 69 12.23 -29.48 -7.81
CA SER A 69 11.65 -30.16 -8.98
C SER A 69 10.68 -29.27 -9.78
N LYS A 70 10.09 -28.25 -9.15
CA LYS A 70 8.99 -27.46 -9.74
C LYS A 70 9.47 -26.39 -10.73
N PRO A 71 8.74 -26.09 -11.82
CA PRO A 71 8.99 -24.90 -12.63
C PRO A 71 8.97 -23.61 -11.81
N THR A 72 9.76 -22.60 -12.19
CA THR A 72 9.91 -21.35 -11.41
C THR A 72 8.58 -20.59 -11.27
N ALA A 73 7.82 -20.45 -12.36
CA ALA A 73 6.51 -19.79 -12.32
C ALA A 73 5.51 -20.52 -11.40
N GLU A 74 5.47 -21.86 -11.45
CA GLU A 74 4.63 -22.66 -10.56
C GLU A 74 5.04 -22.47 -9.09
N LEU A 75 6.36 -22.47 -8.81
CA LEU A 75 6.86 -22.29 -7.45
C LEU A 75 6.53 -20.90 -6.90
N GLN A 76 6.63 -19.84 -7.70
CA GLN A 76 6.23 -18.49 -7.27
C GLN A 76 4.72 -18.38 -7.02
N LYS A 77 3.89 -18.93 -7.91
CA LYS A 77 2.42 -18.99 -7.70
C LYS A 77 2.08 -19.72 -6.41
N ARG A 78 2.79 -20.81 -6.12
CA ARG A 78 2.66 -21.57 -4.88
C ARG A 78 3.03 -20.75 -3.64
N VAL A 79 4.14 -20.00 -3.67
CA VAL A 79 4.52 -19.07 -2.60
C VAL A 79 3.39 -18.08 -2.33
N ARG A 80 2.86 -17.44 -3.38
CA ARG A 80 1.76 -16.47 -3.23
C ARG A 80 0.49 -17.09 -2.65
N CYS A 81 0.16 -18.33 -3.02
CA CYS A 81 -0.93 -19.07 -2.40
C CYS A 81 -0.67 -19.35 -0.91
N MET A 82 0.55 -19.79 -0.55
CA MET A 82 0.94 -20.01 0.85
C MET A 82 0.80 -18.73 1.69
N LEU A 83 1.30 -17.59 1.17
CA LEU A 83 1.14 -16.29 1.82
C LEU A 83 -0.34 -15.88 1.95
N GLY A 84 -1.14 -16.13 0.91
CA GLY A 84 -2.57 -15.81 0.90
C GLY A 84 -3.43 -16.64 1.85
N CYS A 85 -2.95 -17.79 2.33
CA CYS A 85 -3.65 -18.64 3.29
C CYS A 85 -2.95 -18.75 4.66
N GLY A 86 -2.09 -17.78 5.01
CA GLY A 86 -1.48 -17.71 6.35
C GLY A 86 -0.37 -18.73 6.62
N MET A 87 0.29 -19.24 5.58
CA MET A 87 1.44 -20.14 5.70
C MET A 87 2.77 -19.39 5.49
N ALA A 88 2.98 -18.28 6.22
CA ALA A 88 4.12 -17.39 5.95
C ALA A 88 5.46 -18.07 6.23
N PHE A 89 5.61 -18.73 7.37
CA PHE A 89 6.86 -19.43 7.73
C PHE A 89 7.13 -20.64 6.84
N GLU A 90 6.10 -21.39 6.43
CA GLU A 90 6.24 -22.54 5.55
C GLU A 90 6.67 -22.13 4.13
N SER A 91 6.31 -20.92 3.70
CA SER A 91 6.69 -20.38 2.39
C SER A 91 8.21 -20.14 2.26
N VAL A 92 8.92 -20.00 3.39
CA VAL A 92 10.34 -19.62 3.45
C VAL A 92 11.23 -20.59 2.65
N GLY A 93 10.94 -21.89 2.71
CA GLY A 93 11.69 -22.89 1.94
C GLY A 93 11.51 -22.75 0.43
N ALA A 94 10.31 -22.41 -0.03
CA ALA A 94 10.01 -22.20 -1.44
C ALA A 94 10.66 -20.90 -1.96
N LEU A 95 10.62 -19.84 -1.14
CA LEU A 95 11.33 -18.58 -1.42
C LEU A 95 12.85 -18.78 -1.49
N GLY A 96 13.44 -19.54 -0.56
CA GLY A 96 14.86 -19.88 -0.58
C GLY A 96 15.27 -20.59 -1.87
N ALA A 97 14.43 -21.51 -2.36
CA ALA A 97 14.66 -22.18 -3.64
C ALA A 97 14.61 -21.22 -4.85
N LEU A 98 13.74 -20.21 -4.85
CA LEU A 98 13.72 -19.17 -5.89
C LEU A 98 15.00 -18.31 -5.86
N VAL A 99 15.44 -17.90 -4.66
CA VAL A 99 16.69 -17.15 -4.47
C VAL A 99 17.91 -17.95 -4.93
N ASP A 100 17.96 -19.24 -4.60
CA ASP A 100 19.05 -20.13 -4.99
C ASP A 100 19.10 -20.39 -6.50
N ARG A 101 17.94 -20.44 -7.17
CA ARG A 101 17.88 -20.50 -8.65
C ARG A 101 18.46 -19.24 -9.27
N PHE A 102 18.10 -18.06 -8.73
CA PHE A 102 18.67 -16.79 -9.19
C PHE A 102 20.19 -16.79 -9.01
N ARG A 103 20.69 -17.18 -7.82
CA ARG A 103 22.13 -17.32 -7.55
C ARG A 103 22.81 -18.20 -8.59
N GLY A 104 22.26 -19.38 -8.86
CA GLY A 104 22.86 -20.31 -9.82
C GLY A 104 22.95 -19.74 -11.25
N ARG A 105 22.00 -18.89 -11.66
CA ARG A 105 22.06 -18.18 -12.95
C ARG A 105 23.17 -17.12 -12.98
N VAL A 106 23.27 -16.33 -11.92
CA VAL A 106 24.33 -15.33 -11.74
C VAL A 106 25.71 -15.99 -11.81
N GLU A 107 25.90 -17.13 -11.15
CA GLU A 107 27.15 -17.91 -11.18
C GLU A 107 27.50 -18.46 -12.59
N ARG A 108 26.48 -18.70 -13.43
CA ARG A 108 26.66 -19.08 -14.85
C ARG A 108 26.86 -17.89 -15.79
N GLY A 109 26.79 -16.66 -15.28
CA GLY A 109 26.90 -15.44 -16.08
C GLY A 109 25.66 -15.12 -16.91
N GLU A 110 24.50 -15.71 -16.57
CA GLU A 110 23.23 -15.40 -17.22
C GLU A 110 22.64 -14.11 -16.59
N GLU A 111 22.52 -13.03 -17.36
CA GLU A 111 21.88 -11.79 -16.86
C GLU A 111 20.34 -11.89 -16.91
N GLY A 112 19.67 -11.60 -15.79
CA GLY A 112 18.43 -10.81 -15.80
C GLY A 112 17.09 -11.46 -15.45
N GLY A 113 16.89 -12.77 -15.58
CA GLY A 113 15.59 -13.42 -15.30
C GLY A 113 15.69 -14.67 -14.44
N LEU A 114 14.59 -15.34 -14.10
CA LEU A 114 14.58 -16.72 -13.54
C LEU A 114 14.15 -17.82 -14.54
N ASN A 115 13.69 -17.44 -15.75
CA ASN A 115 13.44 -18.37 -16.87
C ASN A 115 14.58 -18.35 -17.90
N GLY A 116 15.06 -19.52 -18.33
CA GLY A 116 16.15 -19.62 -19.33
C GLY A 116 15.68 -19.14 -20.70
N HIS A 117 16.50 -18.37 -21.42
CA HIS A 117 16.27 -18.10 -22.83
C HIS A 117 16.20 -19.44 -23.58
N ARG A 118 15.03 -19.82 -24.10
CA ARG A 118 14.98 -20.71 -25.27
C ARG A 118 15.42 -19.88 -26.46
N GLU A 119 16.59 -20.18 -27.01
CA GLU A 119 16.95 -19.71 -28.36
C GLU A 119 15.84 -20.17 -29.32
N ALA A 120 15.08 -19.22 -29.86
CA ALA A 120 14.08 -19.48 -30.88
C ALA A 120 14.78 -19.91 -32.17
N ASN A 121 14.95 -21.22 -32.33
CA ASN A 121 15.44 -21.81 -33.55
C ASN A 121 14.24 -22.25 -34.41
N GLY A 122 13.91 -21.45 -35.42
CA GLY A 122 13.11 -21.86 -36.58
C GLY A 122 11.63 -21.47 -36.58
N GLN A 123 11.26 -20.66 -37.57
CA GLN A 123 9.92 -20.43 -38.17
C GLN A 123 8.73 -20.30 -37.22
N LYS A 124 8.33 -19.05 -36.96
CA LYS A 124 7.01 -18.71 -36.42
C LYS A 124 5.98 -18.76 -37.55
N ASP A 125 5.00 -19.64 -37.42
CA ASP A 125 3.72 -19.54 -38.14
C ASP A 125 2.76 -18.66 -37.29
N GLU A 126 2.04 -17.74 -37.94
CA GLU A 126 1.24 -16.66 -37.32
C GLU A 126 -0.09 -17.13 -36.69
N GLU A 127 -0.29 -18.42 -36.40
CA GLU A 127 -1.56 -18.96 -35.87
C GLU A 127 -1.48 -19.56 -34.44
N GLU A 128 -0.34 -19.43 -33.75
CA GLU A 128 -0.14 -19.89 -32.35
C GLU A 128 0.12 -18.72 -31.36
N GLU A 129 -0.61 -17.60 -31.48
CA GLU A 129 -0.47 -16.45 -30.55
C GLU A 129 -1.37 -16.54 -29.28
N GLU A 130 -2.08 -17.65 -29.04
CA GLU A 130 -2.91 -17.85 -27.84
C GLU A 130 -2.42 -18.99 -26.89
N GLU A 131 -1.20 -19.51 -27.07
CA GLU A 131 -0.60 -20.44 -26.10
C GLU A 131 0.27 -19.69 -25.08
N GLU A 132 -0.26 -19.59 -23.85
CA GLU A 132 0.41 -19.25 -22.58
C GLU A 132 1.77 -18.54 -22.70
N GLU A 133 1.76 -17.20 -22.68
CA GLU A 133 2.94 -16.45 -22.24
C GLU A 133 3.33 -16.97 -20.84
N GLU A 134 4.35 -17.83 -20.76
CA GLU A 134 4.94 -18.24 -19.48
C GLU A 134 5.36 -16.98 -18.75
N GLU A 135 4.55 -16.52 -17.78
CA GLU A 135 4.81 -15.36 -16.94
C GLU A 135 6.28 -15.35 -16.51
N GLU A 136 7.04 -14.37 -17.02
CA GLU A 136 8.45 -14.26 -16.70
C GLU A 136 8.62 -13.93 -15.22
N VAL A 137 9.18 -14.87 -14.46
CA VAL A 137 9.52 -14.61 -13.06
C VAL A 137 10.78 -13.76 -13.02
N THR A 138 10.61 -12.49 -12.66
CA THR A 138 11.71 -11.53 -12.50
C THR A 138 12.27 -11.54 -11.07
N ALA A 139 13.47 -11.02 -10.88
CA ALA A 139 14.03 -10.84 -9.55
C ALA A 139 13.21 -9.82 -8.74
N GLU A 140 12.67 -8.79 -9.38
CA GLU A 140 11.77 -7.82 -8.76
C GLU A 140 10.48 -8.46 -8.24
N SER A 141 9.89 -9.41 -8.98
CA SER A 141 8.66 -10.05 -8.53
C SER A 141 8.91 -10.93 -7.31
N VAL A 142 10.01 -11.68 -7.29
CA VAL A 142 10.45 -12.47 -6.11
C VAL A 142 10.80 -11.57 -4.93
N GLU A 143 11.43 -10.41 -5.17
CA GLU A 143 11.67 -9.42 -4.11
C GLU A 143 10.37 -8.92 -3.48
N GLY A 144 9.33 -8.69 -4.30
CA GLY A 144 8.00 -8.35 -3.79
C GLY A 144 7.41 -9.44 -2.90
N ASP A 145 7.59 -10.71 -3.28
CA ASP A 145 7.13 -11.85 -2.49
C ASP A 145 7.94 -12.00 -1.18
N LEU A 146 9.24 -11.71 -1.18
CA LEU A 146 10.09 -11.69 0.03
C LEU A 146 9.61 -10.63 1.05
N ILE A 147 9.28 -9.43 0.59
CA ILE A 147 8.71 -8.37 1.44
C ILE A 147 7.35 -8.82 1.98
N GLN A 148 6.47 -9.33 1.12
CA GLN A 148 5.14 -9.77 1.55
C GLN A 148 5.21 -10.92 2.58
N ALA A 149 6.13 -11.88 2.38
CA ALA A 149 6.36 -12.96 3.33
C ALA A 149 6.87 -12.44 4.68
N THR A 150 7.80 -11.50 4.66
CA THR A 150 8.34 -10.89 5.90
C THR A 150 7.24 -10.17 6.67
N THR A 151 6.43 -9.36 6.00
CA THR A 151 5.29 -8.68 6.63
C THR A 151 4.23 -9.65 7.14
N ALA A 152 3.99 -10.77 6.46
CA ALA A 152 3.08 -11.80 6.94
C ALA A 152 3.62 -12.48 8.22
N MET A 153 4.91 -12.82 8.25
CA MET A 153 5.58 -13.35 9.44
C MET A 153 5.50 -12.37 10.62
N GLU A 154 5.80 -11.08 10.40
CA GLU A 154 5.67 -10.03 11.43
C GLU A 154 4.25 -10.00 12.05
N LYS A 155 3.21 -10.13 11.21
CA LYS A 155 1.81 -10.15 11.68
C LYS A 155 1.48 -11.39 12.49
N GLU A 156 2.02 -12.55 12.16
CA GLU A 156 1.84 -13.80 12.93
C GLU A 156 2.53 -13.75 14.31
N LEU A 157 3.46 -12.81 14.53
CA LEU A 157 4.10 -12.58 15.82
C LEU A 157 3.29 -11.65 16.75
N VAL A 158 2.24 -10.99 16.26
CA VAL A 158 1.41 -10.09 17.07
C VAL A 158 0.49 -10.90 18.00
N THR A 159 0.51 -10.59 19.29
CA THR A 159 -0.36 -11.14 20.34
C THR A 159 -1.16 -10.04 21.04
N ALA A 160 -2.04 -10.42 21.97
CA ALA A 160 -2.81 -9.46 22.76
C ALA A 160 -1.92 -8.62 23.70
N GLU A 161 -0.71 -9.09 24.02
CA GLU A 161 0.24 -8.46 24.94
C GLU A 161 1.38 -7.72 24.21
N GLY A 162 1.33 -7.58 22.88
CA GLY A 162 2.38 -6.97 22.06
C GLY A 162 2.84 -7.89 20.94
N SER A 163 4.14 -8.00 20.71
CA SER A 163 4.72 -8.95 19.75
C SER A 163 5.59 -9.96 20.49
N ARG A 164 5.45 -11.25 20.15
CA ARG A 164 6.35 -12.30 20.64
C ARG A 164 7.62 -12.37 19.81
N THR A 165 8.67 -12.98 20.35
CA THR A 165 9.86 -13.33 19.57
C THR A 165 9.60 -14.56 18.70
N LEU A 166 10.48 -14.77 17.73
CA LEU A 166 10.55 -16.02 16.97
C LEU A 166 10.83 -17.19 17.91
N SER A 167 10.16 -18.32 17.68
CA SER A 167 10.54 -19.61 18.28
C SER A 167 11.82 -20.15 17.63
N ASP A 168 12.50 -21.09 18.28
CA ASP A 168 13.70 -21.73 17.71
C ASP A 168 13.45 -22.35 16.32
N TYR A 169 12.25 -22.89 16.11
CA TYR A 169 11.82 -23.47 14.84
C TYR A 169 11.67 -22.40 13.77
N GLU A 170 10.94 -21.32 14.05
CA GLU A 170 10.74 -20.20 13.10
C GLU A 170 12.06 -19.48 12.78
N LYS A 171 12.89 -19.27 13.81
CA LYS A 171 14.22 -18.66 13.69
C LYS A 171 15.12 -19.46 12.74
N HIS A 172 15.06 -20.79 12.80
CA HIS A 172 15.79 -21.66 11.88
C HIS A 172 15.43 -21.39 10.40
N PHE A 173 14.14 -21.23 10.06
CA PHE A 173 13.73 -20.91 8.69
C PHE A 173 14.20 -19.52 8.26
N VAL A 174 13.95 -18.51 9.09
CA VAL A 174 14.34 -17.12 8.80
C VAL A 174 15.83 -17.02 8.56
N GLN A 175 16.66 -17.62 9.42
CA GLN A 175 18.12 -17.63 9.28
C GLN A 175 18.60 -18.41 8.05
N GLY A 176 17.90 -19.49 7.67
CA GLY A 176 18.18 -20.23 6.44
C GLY A 176 17.97 -19.38 5.18
N LEU A 177 16.89 -18.61 5.13
CA LEU A 177 16.62 -17.70 4.01
C LEU A 177 17.58 -16.50 3.99
N ILE A 178 17.91 -15.91 5.15
CA ILE A 178 18.94 -14.88 5.26
C ILE A 178 20.27 -15.39 4.70
N SER A 179 20.68 -16.61 5.07
CA SER A 179 21.92 -17.22 4.59
C SER A 179 21.90 -17.42 3.06
N SER A 180 20.78 -17.86 2.51
CA SER A 180 20.60 -18.04 1.06
C SER A 180 20.72 -16.71 0.30
N LEU A 181 20.10 -15.65 0.83
CA LEU A 181 20.19 -14.29 0.29
C LEU A 181 21.61 -13.71 0.38
N GLN A 182 22.34 -13.95 1.47
CA GLN A 182 23.73 -13.53 1.63
C GLN A 182 24.68 -14.24 0.67
N ALA A 183 24.48 -15.55 0.46
CA ALA A 183 25.23 -16.31 -0.55
C ALA A 183 24.93 -15.78 -1.96
N CYS A 184 23.66 -15.51 -2.24
CA CYS A 184 23.23 -14.90 -3.50
C CYS A 184 23.88 -13.53 -3.74
N ARG A 185 23.90 -12.67 -2.72
CA ARG A 185 24.59 -11.37 -2.77
C ARG A 185 26.08 -11.51 -3.05
N SER A 186 26.75 -12.45 -2.38
CA SER A 186 28.19 -12.68 -2.57
C SER A 186 28.51 -13.12 -4.02
N ALA A 187 27.68 -13.98 -4.60
CA ALA A 187 27.80 -14.39 -6.01
C ALA A 187 27.54 -13.21 -6.96
N TYR A 188 26.53 -12.40 -6.66
CA TYR A 188 26.16 -11.21 -7.43
C TYR A 188 27.27 -10.16 -7.45
N ASP A 189 27.81 -9.81 -6.28
CA ASP A 189 28.89 -8.82 -6.15
C ASP A 189 30.17 -9.30 -6.87
N SER A 190 30.46 -10.60 -6.81
CA SER A 190 31.58 -11.21 -7.53
C SER A 190 31.42 -11.14 -9.05
N SER A 191 30.19 -11.34 -9.56
CA SER A 191 29.86 -11.26 -10.98
C SER A 191 29.90 -9.80 -11.49
N SER A 192 29.34 -8.85 -10.74
CA SER A 192 29.35 -7.42 -11.06
C SER A 192 30.76 -6.83 -11.15
N ASN A 193 31.66 -7.20 -10.22
CA ASN A 193 33.05 -6.78 -10.26
C ASN A 193 33.80 -7.30 -11.51
N ASN A 194 33.47 -8.50 -11.98
CA ASN A 194 34.09 -9.06 -13.20
C ASN A 194 33.55 -8.40 -14.47
N ASN A 195 32.27 -7.99 -14.48
CA ASN A 195 31.61 -7.40 -15.64
C ASN A 195 31.63 -5.86 -15.68
N ASN A 196 32.27 -5.21 -14.70
CA ASN A 196 32.35 -3.75 -14.55
C ASN A 196 30.96 -3.07 -14.55
N ASN A 197 29.94 -3.80 -14.11
CA ASN A 197 28.55 -3.36 -14.04
C ASN A 197 28.21 -3.10 -12.57
N ASN A 198 28.10 -1.83 -12.17
CA ASN A 198 27.71 -1.45 -10.81
C ASN A 198 26.19 -1.56 -10.60
N LYS A 199 25.62 -2.75 -10.84
CA LYS A 199 24.19 -3.00 -10.66
C LYS A 199 23.92 -3.28 -9.17
N ALA A 200 22.81 -2.74 -8.65
CA ALA A 200 22.39 -2.98 -7.28
C ALA A 200 21.87 -4.42 -7.09
N PHE A 201 22.18 -5.03 -5.95
CA PHE A 201 21.68 -6.37 -5.62
C PHE A 201 20.14 -6.39 -5.59
N PRO A 202 19.48 -7.27 -6.37
CA PRO A 202 18.02 -7.21 -6.56
C PRO A 202 17.22 -7.58 -5.30
N PHE A 203 17.79 -8.37 -4.38
CA PHE A 203 17.10 -8.79 -3.16
C PHE A 203 17.50 -8.00 -1.89
N ALA A 204 17.96 -6.77 -2.07
CA ALA A 204 18.50 -5.95 -0.98
C ALA A 204 17.44 -5.57 0.07
N ARG A 205 16.19 -5.34 -0.34
CA ARG A 205 15.11 -4.96 0.58
C ARG A 205 14.62 -6.18 1.36
N GLY A 206 14.39 -7.30 0.68
CA GLY A 206 14.03 -8.59 1.28
C GLY A 206 15.03 -9.02 2.36
N LEU A 207 16.33 -8.95 2.04
CA LEU A 207 17.39 -9.25 3.01
C LEU A 207 17.37 -8.30 4.22
N ALA A 208 17.13 -7.01 3.99
CA ALA A 208 17.08 -6.03 5.07
C ALA A 208 15.86 -6.22 5.98
N ALA A 209 14.69 -6.51 5.41
CA ALA A 209 13.46 -6.79 6.14
C ALA A 209 13.60 -8.05 7.01
N LEU A 210 14.13 -9.15 6.45
CA LEU A 210 14.36 -10.38 7.21
C LEU A 210 15.37 -10.21 8.35
N LYS A 211 16.45 -9.46 8.13
CA LYS A 211 17.38 -9.11 9.21
C LYS A 211 16.72 -8.27 10.30
N ALA A 212 15.81 -7.38 9.91
CA ALA A 212 15.05 -6.58 10.87
C ALA A 212 14.08 -7.43 11.69
N LEU A 213 13.56 -8.53 11.13
CA LEU A 213 12.72 -9.52 11.81
C LEU A 213 13.52 -10.42 12.78
N ASP A 214 14.75 -10.83 12.43
CA ASP A 214 15.60 -11.71 13.26
C ASP A 214 16.35 -10.96 14.39
N ALA A 215 16.35 -9.63 14.38
CA ALA A 215 17.10 -8.84 15.36
C ALA A 215 16.48 -8.94 16.77
N GLU A 216 17.14 -9.67 17.67
CA GLU A 216 16.70 -9.90 19.06
C GLU A 216 17.02 -8.75 20.04
N ASP A 217 17.73 -7.68 19.66
CA ASP A 217 18.03 -6.59 20.62
C ASP A 217 18.48 -5.25 19.99
N GLU A 218 18.28 -4.17 20.76
CA GLU A 218 18.21 -2.72 20.41
C GLU A 218 19.47 -2.04 19.81
N ALA A 219 20.53 -2.76 19.42
CA ALA A 219 21.86 -2.13 19.24
C ALA A 219 22.43 -2.07 17.81
N HIS A 220 21.68 -2.45 16.78
CA HIS A 220 22.20 -2.41 15.42
C HIS A 220 21.32 -1.55 14.52
N HIS A 221 21.68 -0.27 14.42
CA HIS A 221 21.40 0.51 13.23
C HIS A 221 21.87 -0.32 12.04
N ALA A 222 20.94 -0.92 11.30
CA ALA A 222 21.26 -1.61 10.06
C ALA A 222 21.97 -0.57 9.19
N HIS A 223 23.29 -0.73 9.12
CA HIS A 223 24.18 0.29 8.61
C HIS A 223 23.67 0.80 7.26
N ALA A 224 23.71 2.12 7.07
CA ALA A 224 23.52 2.78 5.77
C ALA A 224 24.54 2.31 4.69
N GLU A 225 25.30 1.24 4.95
CA GLU A 225 26.39 0.71 4.15
C GLU A 225 26.02 0.37 2.70
N ASP A 226 24.73 0.27 2.36
CA ASP A 226 24.29 -0.03 0.99
C ASP A 226 23.95 1.21 0.15
N LEU A 227 23.69 2.37 0.75
CA LEU A 227 23.39 3.61 0.02
C LEU A 227 24.52 4.61 0.24
N GLY A 228 25.21 4.99 -0.85
CA GLY A 228 26.14 6.11 -0.81
C GLY A 228 25.44 7.43 -0.46
N LEU A 229 26.20 8.47 -0.13
CA LEU A 229 25.64 9.79 0.14
C LEU A 229 24.77 10.27 -1.04
N ILE A 230 23.51 10.56 -0.77
CA ILE A 230 22.54 11.09 -1.72
C ILE A 230 22.50 12.60 -1.54
N GLU A 231 23.03 13.32 -2.51
CA GLU A 231 22.94 14.78 -2.50
C GLU A 231 21.53 15.23 -2.88
N LEU A 232 20.80 15.81 -1.92
CA LEU A 232 19.52 16.45 -2.18
C LEU A 232 19.76 17.89 -2.62
N THR A 233 19.10 18.32 -3.69
CA THR A 233 19.11 19.74 -4.09
C THR A 233 17.90 20.42 -3.47
N PRO A 234 18.06 21.41 -2.57
CA PRO A 234 16.93 22.11 -2.00
C PRO A 234 16.09 22.76 -3.11
N PHE A 235 14.78 22.47 -3.16
CA PHE A 235 13.85 22.99 -4.17
C PHE A 235 13.86 24.53 -4.28
N ALA A 236 14.23 25.22 -3.20
CA ALA A 236 14.44 26.67 -3.17
C ALA A 236 15.48 27.18 -4.20
N ALA A 237 16.32 26.30 -4.77
CA ALA A 237 17.26 26.62 -5.82
C ALA A 237 16.65 26.60 -7.25
N CYS A 238 15.41 26.15 -7.43
CA CYS A 238 14.74 25.98 -8.74
C CYS A 238 14.06 27.25 -9.31
N GLY A 239 14.27 28.45 -8.74
CA GLY A 239 13.77 29.71 -9.32
C GLY A 239 12.29 29.97 -9.07
N ASP A 240 11.56 30.48 -10.08
CA ASP A 240 10.18 30.99 -9.96
C ASP A 240 9.17 29.96 -9.41
N ASP A 241 9.41 28.66 -9.63
CA ASP A 241 8.53 27.58 -9.15
C ASP A 241 8.56 27.40 -7.63
N ALA A 242 9.65 27.79 -6.94
CA ALA A 242 9.72 27.71 -5.48
C ALA A 242 8.64 28.56 -4.78
N GLY A 243 8.19 29.65 -5.42
CA GLY A 243 7.12 30.51 -4.92
C GLY A 243 5.72 29.90 -5.02
N ARG A 244 5.56 28.80 -5.79
CA ARG A 244 4.27 28.10 -5.97
C ARG A 244 4.02 27.05 -4.90
N LEU A 245 5.06 26.52 -4.26
CA LEU A 245 4.94 25.44 -3.27
C LEU A 245 4.06 25.88 -2.10
N GLU A 246 2.88 25.28 -1.99
CA GLU A 246 1.97 25.54 -0.87
C GLU A 246 2.34 24.66 0.32
N THR A 247 2.37 25.26 1.52
CA THR A 247 2.70 24.56 2.76
C THR A 247 1.65 24.78 3.84
N PHE A 248 1.60 23.88 4.82
CA PHE A 248 0.86 24.06 6.07
C PHE A 248 1.74 23.62 7.25
N ARG A 249 1.30 23.91 8.49
CA ARG A 249 2.07 23.57 9.69
C ARG A 249 1.56 22.30 10.35
N VAL A 250 2.49 21.41 10.69
CA VAL A 250 2.27 20.29 11.63
C VAL A 250 3.18 20.55 12.83
N GLY A 251 2.58 21.04 13.92
CA GLY A 251 3.33 21.57 15.06
C GLY A 251 4.26 22.70 14.64
N GLU A 252 5.56 22.52 14.86
CA GLU A 252 6.57 23.53 14.51
C GLU A 252 7.07 23.47 13.06
N ARG A 253 6.80 22.37 12.35
CA ARG A 253 7.30 22.13 11.00
C ARG A 253 6.33 22.65 9.94
N ALA A 254 6.84 23.38 8.96
CA ALA A 254 6.12 23.67 7.72
C ALA A 254 6.40 22.52 6.73
N VAL A 255 5.35 21.95 6.16
CA VAL A 255 5.40 20.80 5.25
C VAL A 255 4.57 21.07 4.00
N PRO A 256 4.91 20.49 2.84
CA PRO A 256 4.13 20.66 1.61
C PRO A 256 2.70 20.17 1.78
N ARG A 257 1.73 20.79 1.07
CA ARG A 257 0.32 20.36 1.10
C ARG A 257 0.04 19.10 0.26
N LEU A 258 1.07 18.49 -0.30
CA LEU A 258 1.02 17.21 -1.01
C LEU A 258 2.02 16.26 -0.36
N PHE A 259 1.52 15.13 0.13
CA PHE A 259 2.32 14.08 0.75
C PHE A 259 2.46 12.92 -0.23
N GLY A 260 3.67 12.37 -0.35
CA GLY A 260 3.89 11.11 -1.06
C GLY A 260 3.39 9.93 -0.24
N GLY A 261 2.29 9.31 -0.64
CA GLY A 261 1.76 8.11 -0.01
C GLY A 261 2.51 6.86 -0.47
N LEU A 262 2.94 6.03 0.49
CA LEU A 262 3.75 4.83 0.26
C LEU A 262 2.98 3.51 0.40
N TRP A 263 1.64 3.53 0.42
CA TRP A 263 0.83 2.30 0.58
C TRP A 263 1.03 1.30 -0.57
N GLN A 264 1.50 1.73 -1.73
CA GLN A 264 1.81 0.83 -2.84
C GLN A 264 3.02 -0.08 -2.55
N LEU A 265 3.82 0.20 -1.51
CA LEU A 265 4.84 -0.72 -1.03
C LEU A 265 4.28 -1.86 -0.15
N SER A 266 2.98 -1.87 0.13
CA SER A 266 2.33 -2.91 0.95
C SER A 266 2.29 -4.31 0.31
N GLY A 267 2.54 -4.43 -0.99
CA GLY A 267 2.60 -5.72 -1.65
C GLY A 267 2.68 -5.66 -3.18
N PRO A 268 2.97 -6.80 -3.83
CA PRO A 268 3.25 -6.87 -5.26
C PRO A 268 2.04 -6.53 -6.16
N ALA A 269 0.83 -6.46 -5.60
CA ALA A 269 -0.38 -6.06 -6.32
C ALA A 269 -0.31 -4.64 -6.91
N TRP A 270 0.64 -3.82 -6.47
CA TRP A 270 0.90 -2.47 -6.95
C TRP A 270 2.15 -2.36 -7.84
N GLY A 271 2.77 -3.51 -8.13
CA GLY A 271 4.08 -3.66 -8.76
C GLY A 271 5.23 -3.58 -7.76
N THR A 272 6.42 -3.96 -8.22
CA THR A 272 7.65 -3.97 -7.43
C THR A 272 8.78 -3.29 -8.19
N ALA A 273 9.64 -2.56 -7.49
CA ALA A 273 10.85 -1.97 -8.04
C ALA A 273 12.09 -2.31 -7.17
N PRO A 274 13.30 -2.39 -7.78
CA PRO A 274 14.56 -2.48 -7.05
C PRO A 274 14.78 -1.24 -6.17
N GLN A 275 15.53 -1.42 -5.07
CA GLN A 275 15.82 -0.34 -4.11
C GLN A 275 16.44 0.89 -4.78
N ALA A 276 17.36 0.72 -5.74
CA ALA A 276 17.99 1.83 -6.44
C ALA A 276 16.97 2.71 -7.19
N ARG A 277 16.04 2.09 -7.94
CA ARG A 277 14.97 2.83 -8.65
C ARG A 277 14.03 3.55 -7.70
N ILE A 278 13.74 2.96 -6.53
CA ILE A 278 12.93 3.60 -5.50
C ILE A 278 13.66 4.83 -4.93
N VAL A 279 14.96 4.71 -4.65
CA VAL A 279 15.80 5.80 -4.15
C VAL A 279 15.91 6.94 -5.16
N ASP A 280 16.17 6.64 -6.44
CA ASP A 280 16.24 7.65 -7.50
C ASP A 280 14.92 8.44 -7.60
N HIS A 281 13.80 7.74 -7.49
CA HIS A 281 12.47 8.34 -7.51
C HIS A 281 12.25 9.26 -6.29
N PHE A 282 12.60 8.81 -5.08
CA PHE A 282 12.55 9.69 -3.90
C PHE A 282 13.39 10.95 -4.09
N THR A 283 14.62 10.81 -4.59
CA THR A 283 15.49 11.96 -4.88
C THR A 283 14.84 12.93 -5.87
N ASN A 284 14.24 12.43 -6.96
CA ASN A 284 13.56 13.29 -7.91
C ASN A 284 12.35 14.00 -7.28
N TYR A 285 11.54 13.31 -6.49
CA TYR A 285 10.40 13.91 -5.81
C TYR A 285 10.81 15.01 -4.83
N VAL A 286 11.89 14.80 -4.09
CA VAL A 286 12.45 15.84 -3.22
C VAL A 286 12.94 17.04 -4.04
N ASN A 287 13.57 16.81 -5.19
CA ASN A 287 13.97 17.87 -6.11
C ASN A 287 12.78 18.62 -6.73
N TRP A 288 11.55 18.10 -6.62
CA TRP A 288 10.28 18.78 -6.94
C TRP A 288 9.61 19.45 -5.73
N GLY A 289 10.23 19.40 -4.55
CA GLY A 289 9.70 19.97 -3.31
C GLY A 289 8.80 19.03 -2.51
N PHE A 290 8.61 17.77 -2.96
CA PHE A 290 7.87 16.76 -2.20
C PHE A 290 8.75 16.17 -1.10
N THR A 291 8.71 16.79 0.06
CA THR A 291 9.54 16.39 1.22
C THR A 291 8.76 15.68 2.33
N ALA A 292 7.44 15.56 2.23
CA ALA A 292 6.61 14.87 3.21
C ALA A 292 6.04 13.56 2.66
N TYR A 293 6.17 12.49 3.45
CA TYR A 293 5.78 11.13 3.05
C TYR A 293 4.91 10.47 4.11
N ASP A 294 3.83 9.82 3.64
CA ASP A 294 2.91 9.05 4.47
C ASP A 294 3.14 7.55 4.28
N MET A 295 3.30 6.84 5.39
CA MET A 295 3.53 5.39 5.45
C MET A 295 2.83 4.78 6.67
N ALA A 296 2.99 3.47 6.89
CA ALA A 296 2.41 2.76 8.02
C ALA A 296 3.23 1.52 8.38
N ASP A 297 3.05 1.04 9.61
CA ASP A 297 3.62 -0.22 10.12
C ASP A 297 3.32 -1.43 9.20
N HIS A 298 2.12 -1.49 8.63
CA HIS A 298 1.68 -2.58 7.76
C HIS A 298 1.93 -2.36 6.25
N TYR A 299 2.62 -1.29 5.84
CA TYR A 299 2.94 -1.02 4.43
C TYR A 299 4.25 -1.69 4.02
N GLY A 300 4.32 -3.02 4.10
CA GLY A 300 5.49 -3.76 3.66
C GLY A 300 6.76 -3.24 4.31
N ASP A 301 7.74 -2.87 3.49
CA ASP A 301 9.03 -2.30 3.88
C ASP A 301 9.10 -0.76 3.78
N ALA A 302 7.98 -0.05 3.66
CA ALA A 302 7.95 1.40 3.42
C ALA A 302 8.79 2.19 4.44
N GLU A 303 8.64 1.91 5.74
CA GLU A 303 9.41 2.58 6.80
C GLU A 303 10.92 2.30 6.69
N ILE A 304 11.30 1.06 6.33
CA ILE A 304 12.69 0.63 6.20
C ILE A 304 13.34 1.32 5.00
N VAL A 305 12.67 1.30 3.85
CA VAL A 305 13.19 1.90 2.62
C VAL A 305 13.30 3.42 2.76
N PHE A 306 12.27 4.07 3.30
CA PHE A 306 12.30 5.52 3.55
C PHE A 306 13.35 5.89 4.60
N GLY A 307 13.46 5.12 5.69
CA GLY A 307 14.45 5.33 6.74
C GLY A 307 15.88 5.30 6.20
N LYS A 308 16.22 4.28 5.41
CA LYS A 308 17.51 4.19 4.72
C LYS A 308 17.75 5.35 3.75
N PHE A 309 16.74 5.71 2.95
CA PHE A 309 16.82 6.85 2.04
C PHE A 309 17.15 8.13 2.81
N ARG A 310 16.36 8.46 3.84
CA ARG A 310 16.56 9.66 4.67
C ARG A 310 17.94 9.66 5.33
N ALA A 311 18.38 8.53 5.90
CA ALA A 311 19.69 8.42 6.55
C ALA A 311 20.86 8.62 5.57
N ALA A 312 20.68 8.31 4.29
CA ALA A 312 21.68 8.48 3.24
C ALA A 312 21.68 9.89 2.61
N CYS A 313 20.66 10.73 2.88
CA CYS A 313 20.52 12.04 2.27
C CYS A 313 21.43 13.11 2.91
N SER A 314 21.93 14.04 2.10
CA SER A 314 22.31 15.36 2.61
C SER A 314 21.05 16.11 3.05
N HIS A 315 21.12 16.86 4.15
CA HIS A 315 19.99 17.60 4.72
C HIS A 315 18.74 16.75 5.10
N PRO A 316 18.88 15.66 5.86
CA PRO A 316 17.75 14.79 6.22
C PRO A 316 16.63 15.51 6.98
N GLU A 317 16.91 16.65 7.61
CA GLU A 317 15.96 17.49 8.34
C GLU A 317 14.86 18.10 7.45
N ILE A 318 15.06 18.19 6.13
CA ILE A 318 14.02 18.71 5.22
C ILE A 318 12.90 17.70 5.01
N LEU A 319 13.20 16.41 5.18
CA LEU A 319 12.26 15.32 4.99
C LEU A 319 11.32 15.19 6.20
N PHE A 320 10.07 14.81 5.96
CA PHE A 320 9.05 14.65 6.99
C PHE A 320 8.38 13.27 6.85
N ALA A 321 8.47 12.45 7.91
CA ALA A 321 7.89 11.12 7.93
C ALA A 321 6.60 11.07 8.77
N ALA A 322 5.46 10.85 8.11
CA ALA A 322 4.21 10.51 8.76
C ALA A 322 4.02 8.98 8.74
N THR A 323 4.12 8.32 9.88
CA THR A 323 3.88 6.87 10.01
C THR A 323 2.67 6.59 10.91
N LYS A 324 2.19 5.34 10.96
CA LYS A 324 0.97 4.92 11.67
C LYS A 324 1.17 3.78 12.66
N TYR A 325 0.56 3.84 13.84
CA TYR A 325 0.36 2.70 14.74
C TYR A 325 -1.06 2.18 14.51
N CYS A 326 -1.16 1.04 13.84
CA CYS A 326 -2.41 0.42 13.46
C CYS A 326 -2.73 -0.78 14.34
N VAL A 327 -3.78 -0.65 15.14
CA VAL A 327 -4.31 -1.76 15.95
C VAL A 327 -5.50 -2.37 15.23
N PHE A 328 -5.25 -3.48 14.53
CA PHE A 328 -6.26 -4.26 13.81
C PHE A 328 -6.89 -5.37 14.65
N ASN A 329 -6.12 -5.94 15.59
CA ASN A 329 -6.53 -7.06 16.43
C ASN A 329 -6.70 -6.62 17.89
N PRO A 330 -7.48 -7.37 18.70
CA PRO A 330 -7.59 -7.11 20.13
C PRO A 330 -6.21 -7.08 20.81
N VAL A 331 -5.98 -6.03 21.61
CA VAL A 331 -4.71 -5.81 22.33
C VAL A 331 -5.01 -5.22 23.71
N VAL A 332 -4.16 -5.53 24.67
CA VAL A 332 -4.15 -4.91 25.99
C VAL A 332 -3.18 -3.74 25.97
N ILE A 333 -3.71 -2.53 26.09
CA ILE A 333 -2.88 -1.32 26.08
C ILE A 333 -2.16 -1.19 27.41
N THR A 334 -0.83 -1.14 27.32
CA THR A 334 0.07 -0.89 28.45
C THR A 334 1.20 0.05 27.99
N PRO A 335 1.89 0.73 28.93
CA PRO A 335 3.06 1.53 28.60
C PRO A 335 4.13 0.74 27.82
N THR A 336 4.34 -0.53 28.15
CA THR A 336 5.31 -1.41 27.47
C THR A 336 4.94 -1.65 26.01
N VAL A 337 3.67 -1.98 25.73
CA VAL A 337 3.19 -2.23 24.35
C VAL A 337 3.31 -0.99 23.49
N VAL A 338 2.89 0.16 24.02
CA VAL A 338 3.00 1.45 23.31
C VAL A 338 4.45 1.83 23.07
N HIS A 339 5.31 1.71 24.09
CA HIS A 339 6.74 2.00 23.98
C HIS A 339 7.43 1.09 22.95
N ALA A 340 7.12 -0.21 22.93
CA ALA A 340 7.68 -1.17 21.98
C ALA A 340 7.29 -0.81 20.54
N ASN A 341 6.02 -0.44 20.31
CA ASN A 341 5.59 0.01 18.98
C ASN A 341 6.37 1.26 18.55
N VAL A 342 6.47 2.28 19.40
CA VAL A 342 7.26 3.50 19.11
C VAL A 342 8.73 3.16 18.80
N SER A 343 9.37 2.31 19.62
CA SER A 343 10.75 1.84 19.41
C SER A 343 10.92 1.17 18.04
N GLU A 344 9.98 0.33 17.64
CA GLU A 344 10.03 -0.37 16.35
C GLU A 344 10.06 0.61 15.17
N ARG A 345 9.22 1.65 15.19
CA ARG A 345 9.17 2.61 14.07
C ARG A 345 10.38 3.51 14.04
N CYS A 346 10.86 3.95 15.21
CA CYS A 346 12.13 4.66 15.32
C CYS A 346 13.27 3.85 14.68
N ARG A 347 13.33 2.54 14.96
CA ARG A 347 14.30 1.62 14.36
C ARG A 347 14.12 1.48 12.84
N ARG A 348 12.89 1.21 12.35
CA ARG A 348 12.62 1.05 10.91
C ARG A 348 12.92 2.33 10.13
N LEU A 349 12.54 3.48 10.66
CA LEU A 349 12.79 4.80 10.07
C LEU A 349 14.20 5.35 10.32
N GLN A 350 15.04 4.63 11.07
CA GLN A 350 16.39 5.05 11.46
C GLN A 350 16.43 6.47 12.07
N THR A 351 15.58 6.72 13.07
CA THR A 351 15.49 8.01 13.78
C THR A 351 15.24 7.80 15.27
N ASP A 352 15.73 8.74 16.08
CA ASP A 352 15.42 8.78 17.51
C ASP A 352 14.07 9.48 17.80
N LYS A 353 13.52 10.19 16.80
CA LYS A 353 12.27 10.95 16.93
C LYS A 353 11.40 10.84 15.68
N LEU A 354 10.11 10.55 15.88
CA LEU A 354 9.09 10.49 14.85
C LEU A 354 8.56 11.90 14.57
N ASP A 355 8.46 12.29 13.29
CA ASP A 355 7.92 13.60 12.90
C ASP A 355 6.41 13.68 13.14
N LEU A 356 5.67 12.68 12.67
CA LEU A 356 4.24 12.51 12.91
C LEU A 356 3.91 11.03 13.10
N LEU A 357 3.34 10.70 14.25
CA LEU A 357 2.78 9.39 14.56
C LEU A 357 1.27 9.47 14.51
N GLN A 358 0.64 8.73 13.59
CA GLN A 358 -0.80 8.67 13.45
C GLN A 358 -1.34 7.38 14.08
N PHE A 359 -2.40 7.45 14.88
CA PHE A 359 -2.98 6.28 15.53
C PHE A 359 -4.23 5.79 14.81
N HIS A 360 -4.30 4.48 14.55
CA HIS A 360 -5.47 3.82 13.98
C HIS A 360 -5.97 2.73 14.94
N TRP A 361 -7.28 2.70 15.15
CA TRP A 361 -7.95 1.77 16.06
C TRP A 361 -9.15 1.11 15.40
N GLN A 362 -9.13 -0.22 15.30
CA GLN A 362 -10.15 -0.98 14.57
C GLN A 362 -11.49 -1.07 15.32
N ASN A 363 -11.48 -1.21 16.64
CA ASN A 363 -12.69 -1.53 17.40
C ASN A 363 -13.03 -0.49 18.47
N TYR A 364 -13.93 0.43 18.13
CA TYR A 364 -14.37 1.47 19.07
C TYR A 364 -15.22 0.99 20.26
N HIS A 365 -15.69 -0.26 20.25
CA HIS A 365 -16.31 -0.82 21.47
C HIS A 365 -15.29 -1.02 22.59
N ASP A 366 -14.00 -1.08 22.25
CA ASP A 366 -12.92 -1.06 23.21
C ASP A 366 -12.42 0.39 23.42
N PRO A 367 -12.67 1.01 24.60
CA PRO A 367 -12.31 2.40 24.86
C PRO A 367 -10.81 2.63 25.12
N GLN A 368 -9.98 1.57 25.10
CA GLN A 368 -8.54 1.69 25.35
C GLN A 368 -7.81 2.63 24.37
N TYR A 369 -8.42 3.01 23.23
CA TYR A 369 -7.84 3.97 22.28
C TYR A 369 -7.49 5.31 22.94
N VAL A 370 -8.26 5.78 23.93
CA VAL A 370 -7.95 7.04 24.65
C VAL A 370 -6.68 6.91 25.48
N GLU A 371 -6.54 5.79 26.20
CA GLU A 371 -5.36 5.53 27.02
C GLU A 371 -4.11 5.34 26.15
N ALA A 372 -4.23 4.61 25.03
CA ALA A 372 -3.15 4.47 24.06
C ALA A 372 -2.66 5.83 23.56
N LEU A 373 -3.59 6.73 23.21
CA LEU A 373 -3.26 8.08 22.76
C LEU A 373 -2.59 8.94 23.84
N LYS A 374 -3.01 8.83 25.11
CA LYS A 374 -2.36 9.51 26.25
C LYS A 374 -0.92 9.00 26.44
N LEU A 375 -0.69 7.70 26.32
CA LEU A 375 0.65 7.11 26.39
C LEU A 375 1.54 7.54 25.21
N LEU A 376 0.97 7.61 24.01
CA LEU A 376 1.67 8.08 22.79
C LEU A 376 2.04 9.56 22.88
N GLU A 377 1.14 10.40 23.40
CA GLU A 377 1.42 11.83 23.64
C GLU A 377 2.54 12.04 24.67
N ALA A 378 2.60 11.18 25.69
CA ALA A 378 3.62 11.26 26.74
C ALA A 378 5.00 10.77 26.29
N ASP A 379 5.12 10.04 25.17
CA ASP A 379 6.40 9.53 24.68
C ASP A 379 7.20 10.66 23.99
N PRO A 380 8.37 11.05 24.52
CA PRO A 380 9.14 12.19 23.99
C PRO A 380 9.68 11.97 22.58
N ARG A 381 9.66 10.72 22.07
CA ARG A 381 10.07 10.37 20.71
C ARG A 381 8.99 10.72 19.69
N VAL A 382 7.76 11.02 20.11
CA VAL A 382 6.66 11.43 19.22
C VAL A 382 6.61 12.95 19.14
N SER A 383 7.02 13.55 18.01
CA SER A 383 7.00 15.02 17.86
C SER A 383 5.59 15.57 17.68
N ASN A 384 4.77 14.87 16.89
CA ASN A 384 3.38 15.23 16.64
C ASN A 384 2.54 13.95 16.66
N LEU A 385 1.36 14.04 17.28
CA LEU A 385 0.38 12.96 17.31
C LEU A 385 -0.77 13.27 16.34
N GLY A 386 -1.15 12.30 15.55
CA GLY A 386 -2.29 12.34 14.65
C GLY A 386 -3.19 11.13 14.82
N LEU A 387 -4.33 11.15 14.14
CA LEU A 387 -5.27 10.04 14.04
C LEU A 387 -5.31 9.54 12.59
N CYS A 388 -5.73 8.30 12.39
CA CYS A 388 -5.95 7.73 11.07
C CYS A 388 -7.24 6.91 11.08
N ASN A 389 -8.19 7.31 10.25
CA ASN A 389 -9.54 6.75 10.16
C ASN A 389 -10.29 6.84 11.51
N PHE A 390 -10.13 7.97 12.21
CA PHE A 390 -11.02 8.31 13.31
C PHE A 390 -12.28 9.00 12.78
N ASP A 391 -13.45 8.47 13.15
CA ASP A 391 -14.71 9.16 12.87
C ASP A 391 -14.86 10.42 13.74
N THR A 392 -15.86 11.24 13.42
CA THR A 392 -16.02 12.54 14.07
C THR A 392 -16.26 12.40 15.57
N GLU A 393 -17.07 11.42 15.98
CA GLU A 393 -17.44 11.20 17.38
C GLU A 393 -16.22 10.80 18.22
N HIS A 394 -15.46 9.81 17.76
CA HIS A 394 -14.31 9.29 18.48
C HIS A 394 -13.13 10.27 18.48
N MET A 395 -12.94 11.02 17.39
CA MET A 395 -11.99 12.14 17.38
C MET A 395 -12.38 13.19 18.42
N GLU A 396 -13.66 13.56 18.52
CA GLU A 396 -14.11 14.54 19.49
C GLU A 396 -13.97 14.04 20.94
N ILE A 397 -14.21 12.75 21.21
CA ILE A 397 -13.96 12.14 22.53
C ILE A 397 -12.49 12.30 22.94
N VAL A 398 -11.56 11.93 22.05
CA VAL A 398 -10.10 12.07 22.30
C VAL A 398 -9.71 13.51 22.61
N LEU A 399 -10.22 14.46 21.82
CA LEU A 399 -9.93 15.89 21.99
C LEU A 399 -10.48 16.44 23.32
N ARG A 400 -11.69 16.04 23.72
CA ARG A 400 -12.30 16.43 25.00
C ARG A 400 -11.56 15.84 26.21
N GLU A 401 -10.92 14.70 26.04
CA GLU A 401 -10.03 14.09 27.05
C GLU A 401 -8.67 14.79 27.16
N GLY A 402 -8.42 15.84 26.35
CA GLY A 402 -7.27 16.73 26.46
C GLY A 402 -6.06 16.32 25.62
N VAL A 403 -6.14 15.23 24.86
CA VAL A 403 -5.05 14.76 24.00
C VAL A 403 -4.86 15.73 22.83
N GLN A 404 -3.62 16.18 22.62
CA GLN A 404 -3.24 17.14 21.58
C GLN A 404 -3.03 16.46 20.23
N ILE A 405 -4.11 16.34 19.46
CA ILE A 405 -4.09 15.82 18.10
C ILE A 405 -3.81 16.95 17.10
N LYS A 406 -2.85 16.75 16.18
CA LYS A 406 -2.50 17.70 15.12
C LYS A 406 -3.21 17.42 13.80
N THR A 407 -3.41 16.13 13.50
CA THR A 407 -3.99 15.71 12.23
C THR A 407 -4.95 14.54 12.40
N ASN A 408 -5.92 14.40 11.48
CA ASN A 408 -6.68 13.17 11.30
C ASN A 408 -6.65 12.79 9.81
N GLN A 409 -6.15 11.60 9.50
CA GLN A 409 -6.10 11.08 8.14
C GLN A 409 -7.41 10.37 7.78
N VAL A 410 -8.13 10.86 6.77
CA VAL A 410 -9.46 10.35 6.36
C VAL A 410 -9.64 10.36 4.85
N GLN A 411 -10.61 9.59 4.36
CA GLN A 411 -11.00 9.63 2.95
C GLN A 411 -11.70 10.95 2.64
N PHE A 412 -11.23 11.68 1.63
CA PHE A 412 -11.91 12.88 1.13
C PHE A 412 -11.61 13.07 -0.35
N SER A 413 -12.65 13.15 -1.17
CA SER A 413 -12.57 13.50 -2.59
C SER A 413 -13.80 14.29 -3.02
N ILE A 414 -13.83 14.73 -4.27
CA ILE A 414 -15.02 15.30 -4.90
C ILE A 414 -16.20 14.29 -4.96
N ILE A 415 -15.91 12.99 -4.93
CA ILE A 415 -16.90 11.89 -4.89
C ILE A 415 -17.34 11.63 -3.45
N ASP A 416 -16.41 11.66 -2.50
CA ASP A 416 -16.67 11.40 -1.10
C ASP A 416 -16.38 12.64 -0.26
N SER A 417 -17.40 13.49 -0.10
CA SER A 417 -17.32 14.72 0.68
C SER A 417 -17.88 14.56 2.10
N ARG A 418 -17.96 13.34 2.65
CA ARG A 418 -18.47 13.12 4.02
C ARG A 418 -17.77 13.95 5.10
N PRO A 419 -16.45 14.25 5.01
CA PRO A 419 -15.79 15.14 5.97
C PRO A 419 -16.44 16.54 6.10
N THR A 420 -17.14 17.03 5.07
CA THR A 420 -17.78 18.35 5.09
C THR A 420 -19.02 18.42 5.98
N VAL A 421 -19.55 17.28 6.45
CA VAL A 421 -20.84 17.22 7.15
C VAL A 421 -20.70 17.49 8.64
N LYS A 422 -19.85 16.73 9.34
CA LYS A 422 -19.62 16.88 10.80
C LYS A 422 -18.16 17.16 11.13
N MET A 423 -17.24 16.43 10.51
CA MET A 423 -15.82 16.47 10.84
C MET A 423 -15.19 17.85 10.68
N ALA A 424 -15.53 18.57 9.61
CA ALA A 424 -15.07 19.93 9.34
C ALA A 424 -15.21 20.86 10.55
N ALA A 425 -16.38 20.89 11.18
CA ALA A 425 -16.67 21.77 12.31
C ALA A 425 -15.81 21.42 13.55
N VAL A 426 -15.55 20.13 13.78
CA VAL A 426 -14.68 19.67 14.88
C VAL A 426 -13.23 20.03 14.57
N CYS A 427 -12.77 19.79 13.35
CA CYS A 427 -11.43 20.17 12.91
C CYS A 427 -11.15 21.66 13.10
N GLU A 428 -12.09 22.52 12.71
CA GLU A 428 -11.96 23.98 12.90
C GLU A 428 -12.00 24.38 14.37
N SER A 429 -12.84 23.74 15.19
CA SER A 429 -12.98 24.07 16.61
C SER A 429 -11.75 23.71 17.45
N TYR A 430 -11.04 22.64 17.07
CA TYR A 430 -9.89 22.12 17.82
C TYR A 430 -8.54 22.31 17.08
N ASP A 431 -8.53 23.03 15.95
CA ASP A 431 -7.36 23.23 15.08
C ASP A 431 -6.67 21.92 14.65
N VAL A 432 -7.48 20.91 14.30
CA VAL A 432 -7.00 19.66 13.71
C VAL A 432 -7.06 19.77 12.20
N LYS A 433 -5.97 19.40 11.51
CA LYS A 433 -5.94 19.38 10.04
C LYS A 433 -6.20 17.98 9.47
N LEU A 434 -6.94 17.90 8.37
CA LEU A 434 -7.13 16.65 7.65
C LEU A 434 -5.93 16.37 6.74
N LEU A 435 -5.46 15.12 6.76
CA LEU A 435 -4.61 14.55 5.73
C LEU A 435 -5.46 13.62 4.88
N THR A 436 -5.72 13.96 3.62
CA THR A 436 -6.77 13.25 2.87
C THR A 436 -6.17 12.20 1.95
N TYR A 437 -6.67 10.97 2.02
CA TYR A 437 -6.37 9.93 1.04
C TYR A 437 -7.58 9.65 0.15
N GLY A 438 -7.36 8.92 -0.93
CA GLY A 438 -8.44 8.58 -1.86
C GLY A 438 -8.96 9.76 -2.68
N THR A 439 -8.29 10.92 -2.61
CA THR A 439 -8.63 12.14 -3.34
C THR A 439 -8.81 11.92 -4.84
N LEU A 440 -8.01 11.02 -5.42
CA LEU A 440 -8.05 10.68 -6.85
C LEU A 440 -8.84 9.39 -7.16
N CYS A 441 -9.58 8.83 -6.20
CA CYS A 441 -10.39 7.63 -6.36
C CYS A 441 -9.63 6.44 -6.98
N GLY A 442 -8.41 6.16 -6.51
CA GLY A 442 -7.58 5.07 -7.05
C GLY A 442 -7.08 5.33 -8.47
N GLY A 443 -7.08 6.58 -8.92
CA GLY A 443 -6.66 7.00 -10.25
C GLY A 443 -7.81 7.23 -11.24
N PHE A 444 -9.07 7.06 -10.83
CA PHE A 444 -10.24 7.32 -11.68
C PHE A 444 -10.44 8.80 -12.02
N LEU A 445 -10.00 9.71 -11.14
CA LEU A 445 -10.05 11.15 -11.39
C LEU A 445 -8.79 11.59 -12.15
N ALA A 446 -8.62 11.07 -13.37
CA ALA A 446 -7.48 11.34 -14.25
C ALA A 446 -7.92 11.32 -15.71
N ASP A 447 -7.18 12.04 -16.57
CA ASP A 447 -7.48 12.20 -18.00
C ASP A 447 -7.65 10.87 -18.75
N GLN A 448 -6.89 9.84 -18.37
CA GLN A 448 -6.98 8.49 -18.96
C GLN A 448 -8.35 7.81 -18.80
N TRP A 449 -9.19 8.25 -17.85
CA TRP A 449 -10.52 7.68 -17.60
C TRP A 449 -11.65 8.47 -18.26
N LEU A 450 -11.34 9.59 -18.91
CA LEU A 450 -12.31 10.34 -19.69
C LEU A 450 -12.78 9.49 -20.89
N ASP A 451 -14.09 9.49 -21.12
CA ASP A 451 -14.76 8.73 -22.19
C ASP A 451 -14.55 7.20 -22.13
N GLN A 452 -14.08 6.67 -21.00
CA GLN A 452 -13.92 5.23 -20.80
C GLN A 452 -15.22 4.57 -20.31
N PRO A 453 -15.52 3.33 -20.73
CA PRO A 453 -16.61 2.55 -20.17
C PRO A 453 -16.34 2.21 -18.70
N GLU A 454 -17.40 1.85 -17.97
CA GLU A 454 -17.26 1.35 -16.60
C GLU A 454 -16.39 0.08 -16.62
N PRO A 455 -15.31 0.01 -15.82
CA PRO A 455 -14.45 -1.16 -15.81
C PRO A 455 -15.14 -2.35 -15.16
N GLU A 456 -14.87 -3.54 -15.68
CA GLU A 456 -15.36 -4.80 -15.13
C GLU A 456 -14.74 -5.06 -13.74
N PRO A 457 -15.54 -5.13 -12.65
CA PRO A 457 -15.06 -5.05 -11.27
C PRO A 457 -14.01 -6.10 -10.86
N PHE A 458 -13.96 -7.23 -11.54
CA PHE A 458 -13.03 -8.32 -11.24
C PHE A 458 -12.02 -8.59 -12.36
N HIS A 459 -11.90 -7.66 -13.32
CA HIS A 459 -10.84 -7.68 -14.32
C HIS A 459 -9.47 -7.74 -13.62
N TRP A 460 -8.53 -8.48 -14.21
CA TRP A 460 -7.24 -8.75 -13.57
C TRP A 460 -6.35 -7.49 -13.47
N GLU A 461 -6.52 -6.54 -14.38
CA GLU A 461 -5.82 -5.24 -14.36
C GLU A 461 -6.36 -4.26 -13.32
N MET A 462 -7.57 -4.51 -12.78
CA MET A 462 -8.09 -3.64 -11.73
C MET A 462 -7.27 -3.81 -10.46
N THR A 463 -6.78 -2.68 -9.96
CA THR A 463 -6.09 -2.64 -8.67
C THR A 463 -7.08 -2.77 -7.51
N PRO A 464 -6.63 -3.18 -6.31
CA PRO A 464 -7.48 -3.21 -5.13
C PRO A 464 -8.17 -1.87 -4.82
N SER A 465 -7.47 -0.74 -4.95
CA SER A 465 -8.08 0.58 -4.73
C SER A 465 -9.11 0.93 -5.79
N GLN A 466 -8.88 0.64 -7.07
CA GLN A 466 -9.89 0.89 -8.11
C GLN A 466 -11.18 0.11 -7.83
N ARG A 467 -11.10 -1.13 -7.32
CA ARG A 467 -12.31 -1.85 -6.91
C ARG A 467 -13.07 -1.11 -5.81
N LYS A 468 -12.37 -0.72 -4.74
CA LYS A 468 -12.96 0.07 -3.64
C LYS A 468 -13.60 1.37 -4.12
N TYR A 469 -12.89 2.15 -4.93
CA TYR A 469 -13.36 3.46 -5.36
C TYR A 469 -14.43 3.41 -6.45
N ARG A 470 -14.48 2.34 -7.25
CA ARG A 470 -15.62 2.09 -8.15
C ARG A 470 -16.91 1.98 -7.34
N GLU A 471 -16.93 1.21 -6.25
CA GLU A 471 -18.10 1.11 -5.37
C GLU A 471 -18.48 2.47 -4.76
N ALA A 472 -17.49 3.28 -4.36
CA ALA A 472 -17.74 4.64 -3.89
C ALA A 472 -18.39 5.53 -4.96
N ILE A 473 -17.91 5.46 -6.21
CA ILE A 473 -18.48 6.18 -7.36
C ILE A 473 -19.93 5.73 -7.64
N LEU A 474 -20.20 4.43 -7.58
CA LEU A 474 -21.55 3.88 -7.80
C LEU A 474 -22.50 4.14 -6.63
N THR A 475 -21.98 4.35 -5.43
CA THR A 475 -22.77 4.81 -4.27
C THR A 475 -23.09 6.30 -4.40
N TRP A 476 -22.11 7.10 -4.80
CA TRP A 476 -22.25 8.53 -5.05
C TRP A 476 -23.18 8.84 -6.21
N GLY A 477 -23.22 8.02 -7.25
CA GLY A 477 -24.08 8.23 -8.41
C GLY A 477 -24.12 7.03 -9.34
N ASN A 478 -23.62 7.20 -10.56
CA ASN A 478 -23.41 6.12 -11.51
C ASN A 478 -22.26 6.50 -12.45
N TRP A 479 -21.81 5.56 -13.28
CA TRP A 479 -20.68 5.82 -14.17
C TRP A 479 -20.94 6.95 -15.19
N ALA A 480 -22.17 7.12 -15.67
CA ALA A 480 -22.49 8.20 -16.61
C ALA A 480 -22.40 9.59 -15.95
N LEU A 481 -22.84 9.72 -14.70
CA LEU A 481 -22.69 10.94 -13.92
C LEU A 481 -21.20 11.18 -13.58
N PHE A 482 -20.44 10.11 -13.33
CA PHE A 482 -19.00 10.20 -13.14
C PHE A 482 -18.28 10.72 -14.40
N GLN A 483 -18.64 10.24 -15.59
CA GLN A 483 -18.12 10.79 -16.85
C GLN A 483 -18.52 12.26 -17.06
N THR A 484 -19.74 12.64 -16.68
CA THR A 484 -20.17 14.05 -16.68
C THR A 484 -19.28 14.90 -15.77
N LEU A 485 -18.92 14.38 -14.58
CA LEU A 485 -17.96 15.04 -13.70
C LEU A 485 -16.58 15.16 -14.36
N LEU A 486 -16.06 14.08 -14.96
CA LEU A 486 -14.76 14.10 -15.64
C LEU A 486 -14.72 15.13 -16.77
N HIS A 487 -15.77 15.27 -17.59
CA HIS A 487 -15.85 16.32 -18.61
C HIS A 487 -15.81 17.73 -18.00
N THR A 488 -16.54 17.95 -16.89
CA THR A 488 -16.51 19.25 -16.18
C THR A 488 -15.11 19.55 -15.65
N LEU A 489 -14.46 18.57 -15.01
CA LEU A 489 -13.09 18.73 -14.51
C LEU A 489 -12.08 18.93 -15.66
N ALA A 490 -12.24 18.25 -16.78
CA ALA A 490 -11.40 18.43 -17.96
C ALA A 490 -11.56 19.83 -18.57
N ALA A 491 -12.78 20.38 -18.61
CA ALA A 491 -13.02 21.75 -19.08
C ALA A 491 -12.33 22.78 -18.19
N ILE A 492 -12.38 22.60 -16.86
CA ILE A 492 -11.67 23.45 -15.89
C ILE A 492 -10.16 23.27 -16.03
N GLY A 493 -9.69 22.03 -16.19
CA GLY A 493 -8.28 21.70 -16.42
C GLY A 493 -7.73 22.42 -17.67
N ASN A 494 -8.47 22.37 -18.78
CA ASN A 494 -8.14 23.09 -20.00
C ASN A 494 -8.09 24.62 -19.81
N LYS A 495 -8.99 25.19 -19.00
CA LYS A 495 -9.01 26.63 -18.69
C LYS A 495 -7.76 27.08 -17.93
N HIS A 496 -7.27 26.26 -17.00
CA HIS A 496 -6.13 26.60 -16.13
C HIS A 496 -4.79 25.97 -16.58
N GLY A 497 -4.81 25.12 -17.61
CA GLY A 497 -3.62 24.43 -18.12
C GLY A 497 -3.11 23.31 -17.21
N VAL A 498 -4.01 22.56 -16.58
CA VAL A 498 -3.71 21.51 -15.59
C VAL A 498 -4.56 20.25 -15.83
N SER A 499 -4.17 19.12 -15.25
CA SER A 499 -4.86 17.83 -15.44
C SER A 499 -6.19 17.73 -14.67
N ILE A 500 -7.04 16.74 -15.01
CA ILE A 500 -8.24 16.41 -14.22
C ILE A 500 -7.85 16.13 -12.76
N SER A 501 -6.73 15.41 -12.57
CA SER A 501 -6.23 15.07 -11.24
C SER A 501 -5.84 16.31 -10.43
N ASN A 502 -5.25 17.33 -11.07
CA ASN A 502 -4.94 18.60 -10.42
C ASN A 502 -6.21 19.35 -10.01
N VAL A 503 -7.24 19.42 -10.86
CA VAL A 503 -8.50 20.08 -10.51
C VAL A 503 -9.17 19.40 -9.31
N ALA A 504 -9.25 18.06 -9.32
CA ALA A 504 -9.80 17.29 -8.21
C ALA A 504 -9.00 17.49 -6.90
N THR A 505 -7.67 17.55 -7.00
CA THR A 505 -6.77 17.78 -5.87
C THR A 505 -6.95 19.20 -5.30
N ARG A 506 -6.98 20.21 -6.18
CA ARG A 506 -7.19 21.62 -5.82
C ARG A 506 -8.51 21.82 -5.10
N TRP A 507 -9.58 21.18 -5.59
CA TRP A 507 -10.89 21.23 -4.94
C TRP A 507 -10.84 20.78 -3.47
N VAL A 508 -10.11 19.69 -3.16
CA VAL A 508 -9.93 19.22 -1.78
C VAL A 508 -9.02 20.16 -0.97
N LEU A 509 -7.94 20.66 -1.57
CA LEU A 509 -7.00 21.58 -0.91
C LEU A 509 -7.62 22.95 -0.59
N ASP A 510 -8.72 23.36 -1.24
CA ASP A 510 -9.37 24.65 -0.96
C ASP A 510 -10.16 24.67 0.35
N PHE A 511 -10.40 23.50 0.97
CA PHE A 511 -11.03 23.46 2.29
C PHE A 511 -10.05 23.89 3.40
N PRO A 512 -10.42 24.84 4.29
CA PRO A 512 -9.50 25.43 5.27
C PRO A 512 -9.03 24.46 6.36
N TYR A 513 -9.78 23.38 6.59
CA TYR A 513 -9.45 22.30 7.52
C TYR A 513 -8.61 21.20 6.87
N VAL A 514 -8.35 21.23 5.55
CA VAL A 514 -7.45 20.29 4.87
C VAL A 514 -6.02 20.80 4.95
N GLY A 515 -5.15 20.05 5.61
CA GLY A 515 -3.71 20.32 5.68
C GLY A 515 -3.03 19.92 4.38
N ALA A 516 -3.17 18.65 4.01
CA ALA A 516 -2.57 18.09 2.81
C ALA A 516 -3.41 16.98 2.16
N VAL A 517 -3.18 16.77 0.86
CA VAL A 517 -3.64 15.60 0.10
C VAL A 517 -2.49 14.59 0.02
N ILE A 518 -2.78 13.32 0.28
CA ILE A 518 -1.83 12.22 0.14
C ILE A 518 -2.00 11.61 -1.26
N VAL A 519 -0.99 11.80 -2.12
CA VAL A 519 -0.96 11.26 -3.48
C VAL A 519 -0.09 10.01 -3.50
N GLY A 520 -0.69 8.89 -3.91
CA GLY A 520 0.00 7.62 -3.94
C GLY A 520 1.07 7.59 -5.01
N SER A 521 2.29 7.21 -4.62
CA SER A 521 3.43 7.15 -5.52
C SER A 521 3.92 5.71 -5.63
N ARG A 522 3.79 5.10 -6.81
CA ARG A 522 4.36 3.78 -7.08
C ARG A 522 5.87 3.95 -7.29
N MET A 523 6.60 4.06 -6.17
CA MET A 523 8.04 4.37 -6.18
C MET A 523 8.82 3.39 -7.04
N GLY A 524 9.66 3.93 -7.92
CA GLY A 524 10.44 3.17 -8.91
C GLY A 524 9.65 2.55 -10.07
N ILE A 525 8.33 2.81 -10.17
CA ILE A 525 7.44 2.23 -11.20
C ILE A 525 6.81 3.30 -12.09
N SER A 526 6.17 4.31 -11.52
CA SER A 526 5.50 5.37 -12.29
C SER A 526 5.65 6.73 -11.60
N GLU A 527 6.12 7.73 -12.33
CA GLU A 527 6.51 9.04 -11.83
C GLU A 527 5.59 10.14 -12.39
N TRP A 528 5.08 11.00 -11.49
CA TRP A 528 4.11 12.07 -11.82
C TRP A 528 4.43 13.37 -11.08
N ALA A 529 5.72 13.61 -10.77
CA ALA A 529 6.14 14.70 -9.89
C ALA A 529 5.74 16.08 -10.46
N ASP A 530 5.97 16.30 -11.75
CA ASP A 530 5.64 17.53 -12.46
C ASP A 530 4.13 17.79 -12.51
N ASP A 531 3.33 16.79 -12.89
CA ASP A 531 1.87 16.90 -12.92
C ASP A 531 1.31 17.15 -11.51
N ASN A 532 1.77 16.40 -10.50
CA ASN A 532 1.33 16.64 -9.12
C ASN A 532 1.67 18.06 -8.65
N PHE A 533 2.84 18.58 -9.04
CA PHE A 533 3.25 19.94 -8.69
C PHE A 533 2.36 21.00 -9.34
N ALA A 534 1.78 20.72 -10.51
CA ALA A 534 0.85 21.60 -11.21
C ALA A 534 -0.50 21.79 -10.48
N ALA A 535 -0.78 21.04 -9.41
CA ALA A 535 -1.88 21.35 -8.49
C ALA A 535 -1.70 22.67 -7.72
N TYR A 536 -0.49 23.25 -7.72
CA TYR A 536 -0.17 24.50 -7.03
C TYR A 536 -0.08 25.73 -7.94
N GLY A 537 -0.26 26.91 -7.33
CA GLY A 537 -0.02 28.20 -7.98
C GLY A 537 -1.21 28.74 -8.77
N TRP A 538 -2.38 28.13 -8.62
CA TRP A 538 -3.65 28.58 -9.20
C TRP A 538 -4.80 28.25 -8.24
N SER A 539 -6.00 28.76 -8.53
CA SER A 539 -7.20 28.54 -7.71
C SER A 539 -8.42 28.40 -8.59
N LEU A 540 -9.39 27.59 -8.15
CA LEU A 540 -10.72 27.55 -8.75
C LEU A 540 -11.39 28.93 -8.60
N ASP A 541 -11.99 29.46 -9.67
CA ASP A 541 -12.83 30.65 -9.56
C ASP A 541 -14.29 30.28 -9.24
N GLU A 542 -15.17 31.29 -9.18
CA GLU A 542 -16.58 31.08 -8.84
C GLU A 542 -17.32 30.25 -9.91
N GLU A 543 -17.00 30.47 -11.18
CA GLU A 543 -17.59 29.72 -12.29
C GLU A 543 -17.16 28.24 -12.24
N ASP A 544 -15.89 27.96 -11.94
CA ASP A 544 -15.38 26.60 -11.81
C ASP A 544 -16.10 25.86 -10.67
N ARG A 545 -16.25 26.51 -9.51
CA ARG A 545 -16.96 25.95 -8.35
C ARG A 545 -18.44 25.70 -8.66
N ASP A 546 -19.11 26.64 -9.31
CA ASP A 546 -20.52 26.49 -9.70
C ASP A 546 -20.72 25.34 -10.69
N ASN A 547 -19.78 25.16 -11.63
CA ASN A 547 -19.85 24.07 -12.60
C ASN A 547 -19.66 22.70 -11.94
N ILE A 548 -18.73 22.59 -10.97
CA ILE A 548 -18.58 21.39 -10.15
C ILE A 548 -19.87 21.13 -9.35
N GLU A 549 -20.39 22.14 -8.65
CA GLU A 549 -21.55 21.99 -7.78
C GLU A 549 -22.82 21.59 -8.56
N LYS A 550 -23.00 22.07 -9.80
CA LYS A 550 -24.10 21.60 -10.67
C LYS A 550 -24.07 20.09 -10.91
N VAL A 551 -22.89 19.47 -10.98
CA VAL A 551 -22.76 18.01 -11.13
C VAL A 551 -22.98 17.33 -9.78
N LEU A 552 -22.38 17.85 -8.70
CA LEU A 552 -22.53 17.29 -7.36
C LEU A 552 -24.00 17.28 -6.90
N ALA A 553 -24.78 18.31 -7.23
CA ALA A 553 -26.21 18.39 -6.90
C ALA A 553 -27.08 17.32 -7.59
N GLN A 554 -26.57 16.65 -8.63
CA GLN A 554 -27.24 15.55 -9.31
C GLN A 554 -26.91 14.19 -8.69
N SER A 555 -25.97 14.14 -7.74
CA SER A 555 -25.50 12.91 -7.13
C SER A 555 -26.19 12.63 -5.79
N ASN A 556 -25.85 11.50 -5.17
CA ASN A 556 -26.24 11.12 -3.82
C ASN A 556 -25.28 11.66 -2.74
N ARG A 557 -24.50 12.72 -3.02
CA ARG A 557 -23.52 13.30 -2.08
C ARG A 557 -24.07 13.47 -0.67
N ASP A 558 -25.26 14.05 -0.53
CA ASP A 558 -25.88 14.32 0.79
C ASP A 558 -26.34 13.05 1.52
N LYS A 559 -26.45 11.93 0.81
CA LYS A 559 -26.83 10.61 1.34
C LYS A 559 -25.64 9.69 1.57
N MET A 560 -24.42 10.12 1.22
CA MET A 560 -23.21 9.31 1.41
C MET A 560 -23.00 8.92 2.88
N VAL A 561 -23.30 9.82 3.82
CA VAL A 561 -23.22 9.52 5.26
C VAL A 561 -24.24 8.46 5.68
N GLU A 562 -25.44 8.47 5.10
CA GLU A 562 -26.47 7.45 5.37
C GLU A 562 -26.08 6.10 4.78
N ALA A 563 -25.45 6.08 3.60
CA ALA A 563 -25.06 4.87 2.90
C ALA A 563 -23.78 4.22 3.44
N MET A 564 -22.79 5.03 3.84
CA MET A 564 -21.43 4.58 4.17
C MET A 564 -21.02 4.89 5.62
N GLY A 565 -21.89 5.53 6.40
CA GLY A 565 -21.53 6.06 7.71
C GLY A 565 -20.66 7.32 7.63
N ASP A 566 -20.21 7.81 8.78
CA ASP A 566 -19.27 8.93 8.86
C ASP A 566 -17.92 8.59 8.21
N CYS A 567 -17.12 9.61 7.85
CA CYS A 567 -15.77 9.37 7.34
C CYS A 567 -14.86 8.76 8.43
N GLY A 568 -13.81 8.06 8.00
CA GLY A 568 -12.94 7.28 8.89
C GLY A 568 -13.43 5.86 9.15
N GLY A 569 -14.58 5.45 8.59
CA GLY A 569 -15.06 4.06 8.65
C GLY A 569 -14.54 3.16 7.52
N GLU A 570 -13.75 3.65 6.56
CA GLU A 570 -13.57 3.00 5.25
C GLU A 570 -12.69 1.74 5.24
N TYR A 571 -12.12 1.40 6.39
CA TYR A 571 -11.30 0.20 6.61
C TYR A 571 -11.80 -0.63 7.82
N ARG A 572 -12.97 -0.28 8.36
CA ARG A 572 -13.74 -1.11 9.29
C ARG A 572 -14.87 -1.79 8.54
#